data_AF-A0A9P3JAD4-F1
#
_entry.id   AF-A0A9P3JAD4-F1
#
_cell.length_a   1.000
_cell.length_b   1.000
_cell.length_c   1.000
_cell.angle_alpha   90.00
_cell.angle_beta   90.00
_cell.angle_gamma   90.00
#
_symmetry.space_group_name_H-M   'P 1'
#
loop_
_entity.id
_entity.type
_entity.pdbx_description
1 polymer ?
#
loop_
_entity_poly.entity_id
_entity_poly.type
_entity_poly.pdbx_seq_one_letter_code
_entity_poly.pdbx_strand_id
1 'polypeptide(L)'
;MVLNEEDGVPRLSFRVANVRKHQLIEAHAQLLVAINNIMSEENEALFKFSNLPILGGGFVFLALPCIITHAITKHSPLHGMSLAMMERADIEFLVLIEGVDAPTSAKLQARHSYSPRDIKFNHRFCTMVKRSPSGIRRVDFTKFHDMQPVPATLRRPHFLPHAPSWENLRNLSSLSSLPSVLRHPTAVSTDKSGAIMGRRDAPLPFPPPADSVSASQVSLAHPLSVAAAVGGDSPALGANDSIRKIQAS
;
A
#
# COMPACT_ATOMS: atom_id res chain seq x y z
N MET A 1 -10.25 2.76 -8.31
CA MET A 1 -9.37 1.57 -8.25
C MET A 1 -9.45 0.82 -9.58
N VAL A 2 -8.49 -0.03 -9.94
CA VAL A 2 -8.56 -0.84 -11.19
C VAL A 2 -8.40 -2.32 -10.90
N LEU A 3 -9.05 -3.15 -11.72
CA LEU A 3 -8.91 -4.60 -11.69
C LEU A 3 -8.62 -5.10 -13.10
N ASN A 4 -7.52 -5.82 -13.27
CA ASN A 4 -7.16 -6.48 -14.51
C ASN A 4 -6.52 -7.84 -14.22
N GLU A 5 -6.38 -8.66 -15.25
CA GLU A 5 -5.58 -9.88 -15.16
C GLU A 5 -4.23 -9.66 -15.82
N GLU A 6 -3.22 -10.30 -15.25
CA GLU A 6 -1.86 -10.32 -15.76
C GLU A 6 -1.27 -11.69 -15.41
N ASP A 7 -0.81 -12.41 -16.44
CA ASP A 7 -0.31 -13.78 -16.36
C ASP A 7 -1.33 -14.77 -15.74
N GLY A 8 -2.62 -14.60 -16.08
CA GLY A 8 -3.71 -15.47 -15.59
C GLY A 8 -4.10 -15.23 -14.13
N VAL A 9 -3.52 -14.23 -13.46
CA VAL A 9 -3.84 -13.88 -12.07
C VAL A 9 -4.57 -12.53 -12.03
N PRO A 10 -5.79 -12.46 -11.47
CA PRO A 10 -6.47 -11.18 -11.26
C PRO A 10 -5.71 -10.32 -10.24
N ARG A 11 -5.59 -9.03 -10.54
CA ARG A 11 -4.86 -8.04 -9.75
C ARG A 11 -5.75 -6.85 -9.47
N LEU A 12 -5.86 -6.49 -8.20
CA LEU A 12 -6.54 -5.28 -7.73
C LEU A 12 -5.49 -4.23 -7.42
N SER A 13 -5.54 -3.10 -8.12
CA SER A 13 -4.51 -2.06 -8.02
C SER A 13 -5.09 -0.68 -7.75
N PHE A 14 -4.36 0.11 -6.98
CA PHE A 14 -4.63 1.52 -6.73
C PHE A 14 -3.36 2.35 -6.86
N ARG A 15 -3.51 3.65 -7.12
CA ARG A 15 -2.40 4.57 -7.32
C ARG A 15 -2.24 5.49 -6.12
N VAL A 16 -0.99 5.72 -5.73
CA VAL A 16 -0.61 6.65 -4.67
C VAL A 16 0.46 7.58 -5.20
N ALA A 17 0.41 8.84 -4.79
CA ALA A 17 1.49 9.80 -5.02
C ALA A 17 1.60 10.76 -3.85
N ASN A 18 2.83 11.23 -3.61
CA ASN A 18 3.07 12.33 -2.69
C ASN A 18 3.08 13.65 -3.48
N VAL A 19 2.10 14.52 -3.20
CA VAL A 19 2.01 15.87 -3.80
C VAL A 19 2.67 16.94 -2.92
N ARG A 20 3.19 16.55 -1.74
CA ARG A 20 3.85 17.47 -0.81
C ARG A 20 5.28 17.73 -1.28
N LYS A 21 5.83 18.89 -0.89
CA LYS A 21 7.22 19.26 -1.18
C LYS A 21 8.23 18.37 -0.45
N HIS A 22 7.83 17.82 0.70
CA HIS A 22 8.69 17.02 1.56
C HIS A 22 8.41 15.53 1.37
N GLN A 23 9.45 14.73 1.52
CA GLN A 23 9.36 13.29 1.45
C GLN A 23 8.62 12.73 2.67
N LEU A 24 7.78 11.72 2.43
CA LEU A 24 7.23 10.87 3.47
C LEU A 24 8.24 9.75 3.75
N ILE A 25 8.87 9.79 4.92
CA ILE A 25 9.85 8.82 5.38
C ILE A 25 9.12 7.57 5.89
N GLU A 26 9.73 6.39 5.67
CA GLU A 26 9.17 5.10 6.10
C GLU A 26 7.72 4.90 5.65
N ALA A 27 7.41 5.37 4.44
CA ALA A 27 6.05 5.29 3.96
C ALA A 27 5.62 3.83 3.76
N HIS A 28 4.46 3.50 4.32
CA HIS A 28 3.90 2.16 4.33
C HIS A 28 2.43 2.21 3.89
N ALA A 29 2.06 1.26 3.07
CA ALA A 29 0.73 1.10 2.52
C ALA A 29 0.07 -0.16 3.07
N GLN A 30 -1.21 -0.02 3.40
CA GLN A 30 -2.07 -1.13 3.79
C GLN A 30 -3.32 -1.11 2.93
N LEU A 31 -3.76 -2.31 2.55
CA LEU A 31 -5.01 -2.52 1.85
C LEU A 31 -5.85 -3.49 2.66
N LEU A 32 -7.02 -3.05 3.08
CA LEU A 32 -7.98 -3.87 3.83
C LEU A 32 -9.25 -4.05 3.00
N VAL A 33 -9.94 -5.15 3.23
CA VAL A 33 -11.32 -5.35 2.82
C VAL A 33 -12.20 -5.38 4.08
N ALA A 34 -13.24 -4.55 4.09
CA ALA A 34 -14.31 -4.56 5.08
C ALA A 34 -15.53 -5.27 4.48
N ILE A 35 -16.18 -6.14 5.25
CA ILE A 35 -17.44 -6.78 4.90
C ILE A 35 -18.48 -6.32 5.92
N ASN A 36 -19.50 -5.60 5.46
CA ASN A 36 -20.39 -4.84 6.33
C ASN A 36 -21.81 -5.44 6.45
N ASN A 37 -22.11 -6.52 5.72
CA ASN A 37 -23.44 -7.14 5.71
C ASN A 37 -23.60 -8.35 6.66
N ILE A 38 -22.69 -8.51 7.62
CA ILE A 38 -22.71 -9.63 8.57
C ILE A 38 -23.54 -9.20 9.78
N MET A 39 -24.47 -10.05 10.20
CA MET A 39 -25.26 -9.85 11.42
C MET A 39 -24.87 -10.90 12.46
N SER A 40 -24.83 -10.51 13.73
CA SER A 40 -24.68 -11.43 14.87
C SER A 40 -25.96 -12.23 15.11
N GLU A 41 -25.91 -13.23 16.00
CA GLU A 41 -27.09 -13.96 16.47
C GLU A 41 -28.09 -13.04 17.18
N GLU A 42 -27.61 -11.92 17.73
CA GLU A 42 -28.39 -10.89 18.42
C GLU A 42 -28.87 -9.77 17.48
N ASN A 43 -28.72 -9.97 16.16
CA ASN A 43 -29.13 -9.02 15.11
C ASN A 43 -28.38 -7.67 15.14
N GLU A 44 -27.11 -7.69 15.58
CA GLU A 44 -26.21 -6.54 15.51
C GLU A 44 -25.32 -6.60 14.25
N ALA A 45 -25.05 -5.43 13.66
CA ALA A 45 -24.16 -5.35 12.49
C ALA A 45 -22.69 -5.59 12.91
N LEU A 46 -22.06 -6.56 12.27
CA LEU A 46 -20.65 -6.92 12.48
C LEU A 46 -19.81 -6.44 11.31
N PHE A 47 -18.77 -5.67 11.62
CA PHE A 47 -17.77 -5.23 10.66
C PHE A 47 -16.57 -6.19 10.68
N LYS A 48 -16.37 -6.92 9.59
CA LYS A 48 -15.21 -7.80 9.44
C LYS A 48 -14.17 -7.17 8.54
N PHE A 49 -12.99 -6.89 9.10
CA PHE A 49 -11.83 -6.44 8.35
C PHE A 49 -10.90 -7.60 8.05
N SER A 50 -10.33 -7.63 6.85
CA SER A 50 -9.30 -8.59 6.47
C SER A 50 -8.21 -7.90 5.66
N ASN A 51 -6.96 -8.23 5.93
CA ASN A 51 -5.84 -7.69 5.18
C ASN A 51 -5.79 -8.29 3.77
N LEU A 52 -5.51 -7.44 2.77
CA LEU A 52 -5.23 -7.86 1.40
C LEU A 52 -3.72 -7.67 1.14
N PRO A 53 -2.93 -8.77 1.15
CA PRO A 53 -1.48 -8.68 1.02
C PRO A 53 -1.02 -7.95 -0.25
N ILE A 54 -0.21 -6.91 -0.08
CA ILE A 54 0.36 -6.14 -1.19
C ILE A 54 1.58 -6.87 -1.77
N LEU A 55 1.67 -6.93 -3.10
CA LEU A 55 2.82 -7.47 -3.81
C LEU A 55 4.09 -6.67 -3.50
N GLY A 56 5.17 -7.36 -3.11
CA GLY A 56 6.43 -6.72 -2.72
C GLY A 56 6.43 -6.13 -1.31
N GLY A 57 5.34 -6.27 -0.54
CA GLY A 57 5.18 -5.70 0.79
C GLY A 57 4.57 -4.29 0.76
N GLY A 58 4.17 -3.80 1.93
CA GLY A 58 3.51 -2.49 2.06
C GLY A 58 4.47 -1.29 1.99
N PHE A 59 5.78 -1.48 2.08
CA PHE A 59 6.74 -0.37 2.04
C PHE A 59 6.75 0.30 0.67
N VAL A 60 6.62 1.62 0.65
CA VAL A 60 6.57 2.41 -0.59
C VAL A 60 7.53 3.58 -0.53
N PHE A 61 8.29 3.77 -1.61
CA PHE A 61 9.13 4.95 -1.78
C PHE A 61 8.42 5.97 -2.67
N LEU A 62 7.76 6.96 -2.06
CA LEU A 62 6.90 7.93 -2.76
C LEU A 62 7.65 9.12 -3.38
N ALA A 63 8.84 8.89 -3.96
CA ALA A 63 9.53 9.91 -4.77
C ALA A 63 8.91 10.05 -6.17
N LEU A 64 8.25 9.00 -6.65
CA LEU A 64 7.40 9.02 -7.84
C LEU A 64 6.05 8.40 -7.48
N PRO A 65 4.99 8.66 -8.26
CA PRO A 65 3.73 7.95 -8.13
C PRO A 65 3.92 6.44 -8.27
N CYS A 66 3.30 5.69 -7.37
CA CYS A 66 3.38 4.23 -7.31
C CYS A 66 2.02 3.61 -7.60
N ILE A 67 2.02 2.45 -8.26
CA ILE A 67 0.85 1.59 -8.38
C ILE A 67 1.04 0.44 -7.39
N ILE A 68 0.15 0.37 -6.40
CA ILE A 68 0.14 -0.64 -5.37
C ILE A 68 -0.85 -1.72 -5.78
N THR A 69 -0.46 -2.99 -5.66
CA THR A 69 -1.21 -4.10 -6.23
C THR A 69 -1.35 -5.24 -5.23
N HIS A 70 -2.56 -5.77 -5.14
CA HIS A 70 -2.88 -7.03 -4.48
C HIS A 70 -3.20 -8.09 -5.55
N ALA A 71 -2.52 -9.24 -5.51
CA ALA A 71 -2.85 -10.37 -6.37
C ALA A 71 -3.94 -11.24 -5.72
N ILE A 72 -5.02 -11.47 -6.46
CA ILE A 72 -6.14 -12.31 -6.03
C ILE A 72 -5.79 -13.78 -6.33
N THR A 73 -4.85 -14.31 -5.54
CA THR A 73 -4.46 -15.72 -5.57
C THR A 73 -5.48 -16.58 -4.81
N LYS A 74 -5.31 -17.91 -4.82
CA LYS A 74 -6.10 -18.86 -4.00
C LYS A 74 -6.10 -18.58 -2.49
N HIS A 75 -5.13 -17.81 -1.99
CA HIS A 75 -5.02 -17.44 -0.58
C HIS A 75 -5.58 -16.04 -0.29
N SER A 76 -6.03 -15.31 -1.32
CA SER A 76 -6.65 -14.00 -1.14
C SER A 76 -8.03 -14.14 -0.50
N PRO A 77 -8.40 -13.26 0.46
CA PRO A 77 -9.77 -13.15 0.95
C PRO A 77 -10.81 -12.87 -0.15
N LEU A 78 -10.39 -12.35 -1.30
CA LEU A 78 -11.26 -12.07 -2.45
C LEU A 78 -11.36 -13.25 -3.43
N HIS A 79 -10.65 -14.35 -3.18
CA HIS A 79 -10.64 -15.49 -4.10
C HIS A 79 -12.04 -16.08 -4.27
N GLY A 80 -12.48 -16.22 -5.52
CA GLY A 80 -13.81 -16.71 -5.86
C GLY A 80 -14.96 -15.71 -5.70
N MET A 81 -14.68 -14.47 -5.25
CA MET A 81 -15.71 -13.42 -5.21
C MET A 81 -15.96 -12.84 -6.60
N SER A 82 -17.22 -12.88 -7.04
CA SER A 82 -17.67 -12.10 -8.20
C SER A 82 -18.05 -10.68 -7.78
N LEU A 83 -18.14 -9.74 -8.73
CA LEU A 83 -18.60 -8.38 -8.46
C LEU A 83 -19.98 -8.36 -7.76
N ALA A 84 -20.93 -9.14 -8.26
CA ALA A 84 -22.26 -9.25 -7.66
C ALA A 84 -22.23 -9.85 -6.23
N MET A 85 -21.22 -10.65 -5.90
CA MET A 85 -21.02 -11.12 -4.52
C MET A 85 -20.44 -10.01 -3.65
N MET A 86 -19.46 -9.25 -4.17
CA MET A 86 -18.87 -8.11 -3.44
C MET A 86 -19.92 -7.04 -3.13
N GLU A 87 -20.79 -6.74 -4.09
CA GLU A 87 -21.89 -5.78 -3.90
C GLU A 87 -22.93 -6.27 -2.89
N ARG A 88 -23.35 -7.54 -2.98
CA ARG A 88 -24.27 -8.14 -2.00
C ARG A 88 -23.67 -8.22 -0.60
N ALA A 89 -22.35 -8.37 -0.52
CA ALA A 89 -21.58 -8.42 0.71
C ALA A 89 -21.35 -7.04 1.36
N ASP A 90 -21.79 -5.96 0.70
CA ASP A 90 -21.52 -4.57 1.10
C ASP A 90 -20.05 -4.35 1.45
N ILE A 91 -19.18 -4.77 0.53
CA ILE A 91 -17.74 -4.69 0.73
C ILE A 91 -17.23 -3.27 0.54
N GLU A 92 -16.25 -2.89 1.35
CA GLU A 92 -15.47 -1.66 1.17
C GLU A 92 -13.96 -1.96 1.19
N PHE A 93 -13.23 -1.42 0.22
CA PHE A 93 -11.77 -1.52 0.18
C PHE A 93 -11.17 -0.28 0.85
N LEU A 94 -10.44 -0.46 1.94
CA LEU A 94 -9.78 0.62 2.65
C LEU A 94 -8.30 0.67 2.29
N VAL A 95 -7.87 1.80 1.77
CA VAL A 95 -6.47 2.12 1.49
C VAL A 95 -5.95 3.04 2.58
N LEU A 96 -4.86 2.65 3.22
CA LEU A 96 -4.17 3.46 4.21
C LEU A 96 -2.72 3.66 3.76
N ILE A 97 -2.25 4.90 3.85
CA ILE A 97 -0.85 5.26 3.64
C ILE A 97 -0.39 5.99 4.89
N GLU A 98 0.61 5.44 5.56
CA GLU A 98 1.22 6.01 6.76
C GLU A 98 2.69 6.30 6.53
N GLY A 99 3.26 7.21 7.32
CA GLY A 99 4.68 7.49 7.31
C GLY A 99 5.02 8.71 8.17
N VAL A 100 6.26 9.16 8.13
CA VAL A 100 6.75 10.30 8.91
C VAL A 100 7.06 11.47 7.98
N ASP A 101 6.52 12.64 8.28
CA ASP A 101 6.84 13.86 7.55
C ASP A 101 8.24 14.34 7.91
N ALA A 102 9.14 14.39 6.92
CA ALA A 102 10.56 14.68 7.13
C ALA A 102 10.85 15.96 7.95
N PRO A 103 10.25 17.13 7.67
CA PRO A 103 10.59 18.36 8.39
C PRO A 103 10.02 18.42 9.81
N THR A 104 8.86 17.82 10.06
CA THR A 104 8.16 17.93 11.35
C THR A 104 8.34 16.72 12.25
N SER A 105 8.85 15.61 11.70
CA SER A 105 8.89 14.31 12.37
C SER A 105 7.52 13.82 12.85
N ALA A 106 6.43 14.40 12.34
CA ALA A 106 5.07 14.00 12.68
C ALA A 106 4.68 12.75 11.88
N LYS A 107 3.99 11.80 12.53
CA LYS A 107 3.33 10.71 11.83
C LYS A 107 2.13 11.25 11.05
N LEU A 108 2.07 10.91 9.77
CA LEU A 108 0.96 11.21 8.90
C LEU A 108 0.26 9.92 8.49
N GLN A 109 -1.07 9.99 8.35
CA GLN A 109 -1.86 8.93 7.78
C GLN A 109 -2.88 9.51 6.79
N ALA A 110 -2.87 9.01 5.57
CA ALA A 110 -3.89 9.24 4.56
C ALA A 110 -4.75 7.98 4.43
N ARG A 111 -6.06 8.17 4.29
CA ARG A 111 -7.03 7.09 4.16
C ARG A 111 -7.95 7.38 2.99
N HIS A 112 -8.33 6.34 2.27
CA HIS A 112 -9.33 6.43 1.21
C HIS A 112 -10.07 5.10 1.13
N SER A 113 -11.34 5.14 0.75
CA SER A 113 -12.14 3.93 0.55
C SER A 113 -12.68 3.82 -0.86
N TYR A 114 -12.87 2.59 -1.31
CA TYR A 114 -13.47 2.28 -2.60
C TYR A 114 -14.58 1.24 -2.41
N SER A 115 -15.75 1.49 -2.97
CA SER A 115 -16.78 0.48 -3.15
C SER A 115 -16.45 -0.40 -4.38
N PRO A 116 -17.10 -1.57 -4.54
CA PRO A 116 -16.96 -2.38 -5.75
C PRO A 116 -17.32 -1.62 -7.04
N ARG A 117 -18.17 -0.59 -6.95
CA ARG A 117 -18.57 0.26 -8.08
C ARG A 117 -17.47 1.22 -8.55
N ASP A 118 -16.50 1.52 -7.67
CA ASP A 118 -15.35 2.38 -7.96
C ASP A 118 -14.21 1.62 -8.67
N ILE A 119 -14.40 0.32 -8.93
CA ILE A 119 -13.44 -0.54 -9.61
C ILE A 119 -13.69 -0.49 -11.12
N LYS A 120 -12.66 -0.08 -11.87
CA LYS A 120 -12.65 -0.24 -13.34
C LYS A 120 -12.01 -1.55 -13.74
N PHE A 121 -12.84 -2.45 -14.27
CA PHE A 121 -12.45 -3.77 -14.78
C PHE A 121 -11.76 -3.69 -16.13
N ASN A 122 -10.79 -4.57 -16.38
CA ASN A 122 -10.00 -4.60 -17.61
C ASN A 122 -9.33 -3.25 -17.92
N HIS A 123 -8.89 -2.56 -16.87
CA HIS A 123 -8.18 -1.29 -17.00
C HIS A 123 -6.86 -1.34 -16.23
N ARG A 124 -5.90 -0.55 -16.69
CA ARG A 124 -4.70 -0.19 -15.94
C ARG A 124 -4.55 1.32 -15.93
N PHE A 125 -3.81 1.85 -14.96
CA PHE A 125 -3.52 3.27 -14.97
C PHE A 125 -2.54 3.66 -16.08
N CYS A 126 -2.76 4.82 -16.71
CA CYS A 126 -1.87 5.39 -17.73
C CYS A 126 -0.54 5.85 -17.13
N THR A 127 0.58 5.74 -17.85
CA THR A 127 1.87 6.27 -17.37
C THR A 127 1.81 7.78 -17.17
N MET A 128 2.23 8.24 -15.99
CA MET A 128 2.31 9.67 -15.65
C MET A 128 3.74 10.22 -15.52
N VAL A 129 4.75 9.36 -15.62
CA VAL A 129 6.16 9.76 -15.57
C VAL A 129 6.71 9.80 -17.00
N LYS A 130 7.20 10.95 -17.43
CA LYS A 130 7.90 11.13 -18.70
C LYS A 130 9.37 11.47 -18.43
N ARG A 131 10.25 11.02 -19.31
CA ARG A 131 11.68 11.43 -19.29
C ARG A 131 11.90 12.44 -20.40
N SER A 132 12.49 13.59 -20.07
CA SER A 132 12.91 14.56 -21.08
C SER A 132 14.15 14.05 -21.84
N PRO A 133 14.45 14.61 -23.03
CA PRO A 133 15.71 14.33 -23.73
C PRO A 133 16.95 14.61 -22.86
N SER A 134 16.89 15.62 -21.98
CA SER A 134 17.95 15.91 -21.00
C SER A 134 18.05 14.93 -19.83
N GLY A 135 17.22 13.88 -19.79
CA GLY A 135 17.26 12.83 -18.78
C GLY A 135 16.42 13.09 -17.53
N ILE A 136 15.84 14.28 -17.38
CA ILE A 136 15.02 14.68 -16.22
C ILE A 136 13.66 13.98 -16.25
N ARG A 137 13.24 13.40 -15.12
CA ARG A 137 11.90 12.83 -14.96
C ARG A 137 10.90 13.92 -14.59
N ARG A 138 9.78 13.98 -15.32
CA ARG A 138 8.66 14.87 -15.04
C ARG A 138 7.41 14.04 -14.76
N VAL A 139 6.68 14.41 -13.72
CA VAL A 139 5.43 13.78 -13.31
C VAL A 139 4.29 14.66 -13.75
N ASP A 140 3.40 14.13 -14.58
CA ASP A 140 2.20 14.81 -15.07
C ASP A 140 1.00 14.41 -14.21
N PHE A 141 0.72 15.20 -13.17
CA PHE A 141 -0.37 14.94 -12.23
C PHE A 141 -1.77 15.09 -12.85
N THR A 142 -1.90 15.72 -14.02
CA THR A 142 -3.19 15.75 -14.74
C THR A 142 -3.63 14.34 -15.14
N LYS A 143 -2.68 13.42 -15.31
CA LYS A 143 -2.93 12.00 -15.65
C LYS A 143 -3.08 11.10 -14.45
N PHE A 144 -3.20 11.65 -13.24
CA PHE A 144 -3.24 10.84 -12.02
C PHE A 144 -4.42 9.86 -12.03
N HIS A 145 -5.57 10.28 -12.53
CA HIS A 145 -6.77 9.44 -12.64
C HIS A 145 -6.92 8.75 -14.00
N ASP A 146 -6.05 9.06 -14.98
CA ASP A 146 -6.15 8.49 -16.31
C ASP A 146 -5.95 6.98 -16.29
N MET A 147 -6.86 6.28 -16.95
CA MET A 147 -6.86 4.84 -17.10
C MET A 147 -7.01 4.49 -18.57
N GLN A 148 -6.44 3.35 -18.95
CA GLN A 148 -6.58 2.81 -20.30
C GLN A 148 -7.08 1.36 -20.23
N PRO A 149 -7.91 0.95 -21.21
CA PRO A 149 -8.34 -0.43 -21.31
C PRO A 149 -7.13 -1.33 -21.56
N VAL A 150 -7.22 -2.55 -21.05
CA VAL A 150 -6.34 -3.66 -21.39
C VAL A 150 -7.19 -4.78 -22.00
N PRO A 151 -6.60 -5.65 -22.85
CA PRO A 151 -7.33 -6.81 -23.37
C PRO A 151 -8.00 -7.56 -22.23
N ALA A 152 -9.29 -7.88 -22.40
CA ALA A 152 -10.03 -8.65 -21.43
C ALA A 152 -9.56 -10.11 -21.48
N THR A 153 -8.42 -10.40 -20.83
CA THR A 153 -8.00 -11.78 -20.57
C THR A 153 -8.74 -12.37 -19.38
N LEU A 154 -9.27 -11.51 -18.49
CA LEU A 154 -10.32 -11.85 -17.55
C LEU A 154 -11.49 -12.44 -18.34
N ARG A 155 -11.50 -13.76 -18.50
CA ARG A 155 -12.75 -14.47 -18.74
C ARG A 155 -13.66 -14.04 -17.60
N ARG A 156 -14.78 -13.36 -17.91
CA ARG A 156 -15.85 -13.05 -16.92
C ARG A 156 -15.88 -14.20 -15.95
N PRO A 157 -15.72 -14.00 -14.62
CA PRO A 157 -15.41 -15.09 -13.69
C PRO A 157 -16.36 -16.25 -13.95
N HIS A 158 -15.88 -17.22 -14.74
CA HIS A 158 -16.62 -18.41 -15.06
C HIS A 158 -16.29 -19.28 -13.88
N PHE A 159 -17.20 -19.18 -12.91
CA PHE A 159 -17.37 -20.05 -11.77
C PHE A 159 -16.60 -21.36 -11.96
N LEU A 160 -15.58 -21.59 -11.13
CA LEU A 160 -15.27 -22.96 -10.77
C LEU A 160 -16.50 -23.46 -10.00
N PRO A 161 -17.16 -24.56 -10.43
CA PRO A 161 -18.38 -25.06 -9.78
C PRO A 161 -18.19 -25.43 -8.30
N HIS A 162 -16.96 -25.42 -7.79
CA HIS A 162 -16.60 -25.90 -6.45
C HIS A 162 -15.57 -25.02 -5.72
N ALA A 163 -15.55 -23.69 -5.95
CA ALA A 163 -14.89 -22.82 -4.99
C ALA A 163 -15.58 -23.01 -3.61
N PRO A 164 -14.85 -23.28 -2.52
CA PRO A 164 -15.47 -23.47 -1.20
C PRO A 164 -16.37 -22.26 -0.92
N SER A 165 -17.64 -22.53 -0.59
CA SER A 165 -18.63 -21.48 -0.43
C SER A 165 -18.13 -20.46 0.58
N TRP A 166 -18.22 -19.18 0.21
CA TRP A 166 -17.94 -18.04 1.08
C TRP A 166 -18.79 -18.07 2.38
N GLU A 167 -19.85 -18.88 2.41
CA GLU A 167 -20.61 -19.25 3.61
C GLU A 167 -19.73 -19.87 4.71
N ASN A 168 -18.67 -20.60 4.35
CA ASN A 168 -17.71 -21.12 5.32
C ASN A 168 -16.90 -20.01 6.03
N LEU A 169 -16.80 -18.81 5.43
CA LEU A 169 -16.18 -17.64 6.08
C LEU A 169 -17.14 -16.86 6.99
N ARG A 170 -18.47 -17.07 6.84
CA ARG A 170 -19.49 -16.58 7.78
C ARG A 170 -19.51 -17.39 9.08
N ASN A 171 -19.27 -18.70 9.01
CA ASN A 171 -19.32 -19.61 10.17
C ASN A 171 -18.04 -19.67 11.02
N LEU A 172 -17.02 -18.86 10.75
CA LEU A 172 -15.86 -18.72 11.63
C LEU A 172 -16.17 -17.74 12.79
N SER A 173 -17.27 -17.97 13.51
CA SER A 173 -17.58 -17.29 14.78
C SER A 173 -16.84 -17.91 15.97
N SER A 174 -16.13 -19.03 15.77
CA SER A 174 -15.38 -19.72 16.82
C SER A 174 -13.94 -20.00 16.42
N LEU A 175 -12.99 -19.48 17.21
CA LEU A 175 -11.56 -19.82 17.19
C LEU A 175 -11.28 -21.34 17.36
N SER A 176 -12.29 -22.15 17.71
CA SER A 176 -12.16 -23.61 17.85
C SER A 176 -12.24 -24.38 16.53
N SER A 177 -12.60 -23.73 15.42
CA SER A 177 -12.82 -24.39 14.11
C SER A 177 -11.67 -24.23 13.09
N LEU A 178 -10.59 -23.53 13.46
CA LEU A 178 -9.43 -23.37 12.58
C LEU A 178 -8.56 -24.65 12.52
N PRO A 179 -7.99 -25.01 11.35
CA PRO A 179 -6.94 -26.01 11.24
C PRO A 179 -5.76 -25.64 12.16
N SER A 180 -5.18 -26.63 12.84
CA SER A 180 -4.16 -26.44 13.90
C SER A 180 -2.96 -25.58 13.49
N VAL A 181 -2.68 -25.45 12.19
CA VAL A 181 -1.57 -24.66 11.64
C VAL A 181 -1.73 -23.14 11.89
N LEU A 182 -2.94 -22.66 12.17
CA LEU A 182 -3.23 -21.24 12.48
C LEU A 182 -3.41 -20.95 13.98
N ARG A 183 -3.20 -21.92 14.88
CA ARG A 183 -3.48 -21.76 16.33
C ARG A 183 -2.35 -21.18 17.18
N HIS A 184 -1.25 -20.70 16.61
CA HIS A 184 -0.13 -20.20 17.39
C HIS A 184 0.10 -18.70 17.20
N PRO A 185 -0.40 -17.86 18.11
CA PRO A 185 0.43 -16.79 18.64
C PRO A 185 1.42 -17.42 19.63
N THR A 186 2.72 -17.17 19.47
CA THR A 186 3.71 -17.46 20.52
C THR A 186 3.29 -16.73 21.80
N ALA A 187 2.66 -17.45 22.72
CA ALA A 187 2.27 -16.95 24.03
C ALA A 187 3.52 -16.86 24.91
N VAL A 188 3.75 -15.68 25.49
CA VAL A 188 4.71 -15.47 26.58
C VAL A 188 4.11 -16.05 27.86
N SER A 189 4.83 -16.95 28.52
CA SER A 189 4.44 -17.51 29.82
C SER A 189 4.94 -16.62 30.96
N THR A 190 4.03 -16.23 31.85
CA THR A 190 4.33 -15.58 33.15
C THR A 190 3.97 -16.53 34.29
N ASP A 191 4.69 -16.47 35.41
CA ASP A 191 4.39 -17.28 36.59
C ASP A 191 3.32 -16.64 37.51
N LYS A 192 2.96 -17.34 38.60
CA LYS A 192 1.92 -16.93 39.57
C LYS A 192 2.26 -15.68 40.40
N SER A 193 3.36 -14.98 40.10
CA SER A 193 3.72 -13.69 40.69
C SER A 193 3.73 -12.52 39.69
N GLY A 194 3.43 -12.77 38.41
CA GLY A 194 3.32 -11.73 37.38
C GLY A 194 4.66 -11.26 36.78
N ALA A 195 5.77 -11.96 37.01
CA ALA A 195 7.05 -11.67 36.37
C ALA A 195 7.23 -12.46 35.06
N ILE A 196 7.75 -11.80 34.00
CA ILE A 196 8.06 -12.41 32.70
C ILE A 196 9.34 -13.25 32.82
N MET A 197 9.24 -14.55 32.54
CA MET A 197 10.36 -15.49 32.61
C MET A 197 11.18 -15.41 31.30
N GLY A 198 12.29 -14.67 31.31
CA GLY A 198 13.24 -14.66 30.19
C GLY A 198 13.99 -16.00 30.10
N ARG A 199 13.85 -16.70 28.97
CA ARG A 199 14.74 -17.83 28.65
C ARG A 199 16.15 -17.30 28.45
N ARG A 200 17.11 -17.84 29.20
CA ARG A 200 18.54 -17.73 28.89
C ARG A 200 18.84 -18.64 27.70
N ASP A 201 18.70 -18.11 26.50
CA ASP A 201 19.39 -18.68 25.34
C ASP A 201 20.80 -18.08 25.31
N ALA A 202 21.80 -18.95 25.21
CA ALA A 202 23.21 -18.59 25.23
C ALA A 202 23.55 -17.58 24.11
N PRO A 203 24.44 -16.60 24.34
CA PRO A 203 24.82 -15.65 23.31
C PRO A 203 25.52 -16.38 22.15
N LEU A 204 25.04 -16.14 20.94
CA LEU A 204 25.76 -16.51 19.71
C LEU A 204 27.15 -15.84 19.72
N PRO A 205 28.22 -16.53 19.28
CA PRO A 205 29.55 -15.96 19.30
C PRO A 205 29.63 -14.75 18.36
N PHE A 206 30.10 -13.63 18.89
CA PHE A 206 30.43 -12.43 18.12
C PHE A 206 31.60 -12.74 17.15
N PRO A 207 31.58 -12.24 15.90
CA PRO A 207 32.78 -12.21 15.09
C PRO A 207 33.84 -11.30 15.74
N PRO A 208 35.14 -11.60 15.58
CA PRO A 208 36.22 -10.84 16.22
C PRO A 208 36.28 -9.39 15.70
N PRO A 209 36.83 -8.46 16.51
CA PRO A 209 37.01 -7.07 16.09
C PRO A 209 38.01 -6.98 14.94
N ALA A 210 37.64 -6.28 13.87
CA ALA A 210 38.61 -5.85 12.88
C ALA A 210 39.40 -4.67 13.48
N ASP A 211 40.65 -4.96 13.84
CA ASP A 211 41.62 -3.96 14.26
C ASP A 211 41.88 -2.93 13.14
N SER A 212 42.15 -1.73 13.62
CA SER A 212 42.53 -0.50 12.92
C SER A 212 43.35 -0.69 11.64
N VAL A 213 42.84 -0.14 10.53
CA VAL A 213 43.67 0.35 9.43
C VAL A 213 43.43 1.85 9.27
N SER A 214 44.54 2.57 9.25
CA SER A 214 44.72 4.02 9.33
C SER A 214 43.92 4.83 8.33
N ALA A 215 43.47 6.00 8.77
CA ALA A 215 43.10 7.12 7.92
C ALA A 215 44.32 7.61 7.12
N SER A 216 44.26 7.52 5.79
CA SER A 216 44.92 8.48 4.90
C SER A 216 44.31 8.44 3.49
N GLN A 217 43.84 9.61 3.06
CA GLN A 217 43.73 10.10 1.68
C GLN A 217 42.89 9.31 0.65
N VAL A 218 41.69 9.81 0.34
CA VAL A 218 41.32 10.08 -1.07
C VAL A 218 40.67 11.46 -1.17
N SER A 219 41.29 12.25 -2.04
CA SER A 219 41.13 13.66 -2.36
C SER A 219 39.75 14.00 -2.94
N LEU A 220 39.07 15.01 -2.36
CA LEU A 220 38.03 15.79 -3.03
C LEU A 220 38.71 16.98 -3.73
N ALA A 221 39.24 16.71 -4.93
CA ALA A 221 39.64 17.76 -5.85
C ALA A 221 38.41 18.20 -6.67
N HIS A 222 37.92 19.41 -6.36
CA HIS A 222 37.46 20.35 -7.39
C HIS A 222 38.67 20.72 -8.30
N PRO A 223 38.52 21.14 -9.58
CA PRO A 223 37.83 22.42 -9.88
C PRO A 223 37.20 22.61 -11.29
N LEU A 224 36.63 23.82 -11.45
CA LEU A 224 36.33 24.61 -12.66
C LEU A 224 34.91 24.48 -13.26
N SER A 225 34.22 25.54 -13.67
CA SER A 225 34.34 26.99 -13.44
C SER A 225 33.09 27.68 -13.99
N VAL A 226 32.66 28.70 -13.23
CA VAL A 226 31.96 29.96 -13.54
C VAL A 226 31.64 30.29 -15.02
N ALA A 227 30.42 30.78 -15.25
CA ALA A 227 30.18 32.01 -16.01
C ALA A 227 29.04 32.81 -15.37
N ALA A 228 29.38 34.03 -14.94
CA ALA A 228 28.46 35.04 -14.44
C ALA A 228 27.81 35.78 -15.62
N ALA A 229 26.54 36.17 -15.47
CA ALA A 229 25.98 37.31 -16.16
C ALA A 229 25.03 38.05 -15.21
N VAL A 230 25.20 39.37 -15.22
CA VAL A 230 24.70 40.40 -14.32
C VAL A 230 23.31 40.89 -14.72
N GLY A 231 22.54 41.38 -13.74
CA GLY A 231 21.35 42.24 -13.90
C GLY A 231 20.04 41.46 -13.86
N GLY A 232 19.00 41.84 -13.14
CA GLY A 232 18.66 43.02 -12.36
C GLY A 232 17.17 42.85 -11.98
N ASP A 233 16.77 43.46 -10.87
CA ASP A 233 15.40 43.78 -10.46
C ASP A 233 14.35 42.66 -10.28
N SER A 234 14.04 42.41 -9.00
CA SER A 234 12.68 42.12 -8.53
C SER A 234 11.82 43.40 -8.61
N PRO A 235 10.49 43.34 -8.81
CA PRO A 235 9.61 43.03 -7.67
C PRO A 235 8.38 42.13 -7.94
N ALA A 236 7.92 41.58 -6.83
CA ALA A 236 6.69 40.86 -6.49
C ALA A 236 5.43 41.09 -7.35
N LEU A 237 4.62 40.01 -7.53
CA LEU A 237 3.15 40.04 -7.46
C LEU A 237 2.52 38.62 -7.47
N GLY A 238 1.74 38.31 -6.42
CA GLY A 238 0.42 37.69 -6.56
C GLY A 238 0.28 36.18 -6.72
N ALA A 239 0.70 35.38 -5.74
CA ALA A 239 0.20 34.01 -5.57
C ALA A 239 -0.94 33.98 -4.54
N ASN A 240 -2.19 33.87 -5.01
CA ASN A 240 -3.31 33.27 -4.26
C ASN A 240 -4.59 33.30 -5.12
N ASP A 241 -4.88 32.21 -5.86
CA ASP A 241 -6.29 31.84 -6.11
C ASP A 241 -6.56 30.41 -6.62
N SER A 242 -5.54 29.56 -6.83
CA SER A 242 -5.76 28.28 -7.54
C SER A 242 -5.87 27.01 -6.66
N ILE A 243 -5.85 27.13 -5.32
CA ILE A 243 -5.80 25.94 -4.42
C ILE A 243 -7.17 25.56 -3.82
N ARG A 244 -8.25 26.31 -4.06
CA ARG A 244 -9.57 26.01 -3.48
C ARG A 244 -10.49 25.08 -4.28
N LYS A 245 -10.06 24.50 -5.40
CA LYS A 245 -10.95 23.66 -6.25
C LYS A 245 -10.68 22.15 -6.26
N ILE A 246 -9.81 21.62 -5.39
CA ILE A 246 -9.51 20.17 -5.35
C ILE A 246 -10.05 19.49 -4.07
N GLN A 247 -11.09 20.05 -3.43
CA GLN A 247 -11.73 19.42 -2.27
C GLN A 247 -13.25 19.22 -2.39
N ALA A 248 -13.82 19.33 -3.58
CA ALA A 248 -15.22 18.97 -3.80
C ALA A 248 -15.44 18.44 -5.22
N SER A 249 -15.29 17.12 -5.37
CA SER A 249 -15.91 16.29 -6.42
C SER A 249 -15.69 14.83 -6.11
#